data_AF-A0A9E6VXH0-F1
#
_entry.id   AF-A0A9E6VXH0-F1
#
_cell.length_a   1.000
_cell.length_b   1.000
_cell.length_c   1.000
_cell.angle_alpha   90.00
_cell.angle_beta   90.00
_cell.angle_gamma   90.00
#
_symmetry.space_group_name_H-M   'P 1'
#
loop_
_entity.id
_entity.type
_entity.pdbx_description
1 polymer ?
#
loop_
_entity_poly.entity_id
_entity_poly.type
_entity_poly.pdbx_seq_one_letter_code
_entity_poly.pdbx_strand_id
1 'polypeptide(L)'
;MNINHEIRKRVRASAGPIFGILIAAYFSYHLVEGDRGLFAYLKLQHQINKAEAEYQVTEMERARLEKRVSLLRPENLDLDMLEERAREVLGLAHPDEIVIYENPEK
;
A
#
# COMPACT_ATOMS: atom_id res chain seq x y z
N MET A 1 -40.66 -57.91 -3.26
CA MET A 1 -39.34 -57.32 -2.93
C MET A 1 -39.58 -56.00 -2.22
N ASN A 2 -39.28 -55.89 -0.92
CA ASN A 2 -39.76 -54.78 -0.09
C ASN A 2 -38.93 -53.50 -0.33
N ILE A 3 -39.45 -52.64 -1.21
CA ILE A 3 -38.91 -51.33 -1.62
C ILE A 3 -38.41 -50.49 -0.41
N ASN A 4 -39.13 -50.51 0.71
CA ASN A 4 -38.76 -49.76 1.91
C ASN A 4 -37.40 -50.18 2.53
N HIS A 5 -37.00 -51.45 2.37
CA HIS A 5 -35.73 -51.94 2.89
C HIS A 5 -34.54 -51.56 1.99
N GLU A 6 -34.75 -51.56 0.67
CA GLU A 6 -33.78 -51.05 -0.31
C GLU A 6 -33.52 -49.55 -0.12
N ILE A 7 -34.59 -48.76 0.07
CA ILE A 7 -34.49 -47.31 0.29
C ILE A 7 -33.72 -47.02 1.59
N ARG A 8 -34.08 -47.64 2.72
CA ARG A 8 -33.36 -47.44 4.00
C ARG A 8 -31.89 -47.82 3.90
N LYS A 9 -31.56 -48.90 3.19
CA LYS A 9 -30.17 -49.35 3.01
C LYS A 9 -29.35 -48.36 2.18
N ARG A 10 -29.92 -47.82 1.10
CA ARG A 10 -29.27 -46.81 0.23
C ARG A 10 -29.11 -45.46 0.94
N VAL A 11 -30.14 -44.99 1.64
CA VAL A 11 -30.07 -43.74 2.43
C VAL A 11 -28.98 -43.82 3.49
N ARG A 12 -28.90 -44.94 4.23
CA ARG A 12 -27.85 -45.13 5.24
C ARG A 12 -26.44 -45.18 4.63
N ALA A 13 -26.29 -45.71 3.43
CA ALA A 13 -25.01 -45.77 2.73
C ALA A 13 -24.58 -44.42 2.14
N SER A 14 -25.53 -43.61 1.67
CA SER A 14 -25.24 -42.30 1.05
C SER A 14 -25.20 -41.13 2.04
N ALA A 15 -25.69 -41.31 3.27
CA ALA A 15 -25.72 -40.25 4.28
C ALA A 15 -24.33 -39.68 4.61
N GLY A 16 -23.31 -40.53 4.74
CA GLY A 16 -21.94 -40.10 5.03
C GLY A 16 -21.33 -39.22 3.93
N PRO A 17 -21.30 -39.66 2.67
CA PRO A 17 -20.82 -38.85 1.54
C PRO A 17 -21.59 -37.53 1.38
N ILE A 18 -22.91 -37.55 1.51
CA ILE A 18 -23.74 -36.33 1.41
C ILE A 18 -23.37 -35.34 2.52
N PHE A 19 -23.22 -35.82 3.75
CA PHE A 19 -22.81 -35.00 4.88
C PHE A 19 -21.41 -34.40 4.67
N GLY A 20 -20.47 -35.18 4.13
CA GLY A 20 -19.14 -34.70 3.76
C GLY A 20 -19.18 -33.58 2.72
N ILE A 21 -20.00 -33.72 1.68
CA ILE A 21 -20.19 -32.69 0.65
C ILE A 21 -20.78 -31.41 1.25
N LEU A 22 -21.78 -31.53 2.13
CA LEU A 22 -22.38 -30.37 2.80
C LEU A 22 -21.38 -29.61 3.67
N ILE A 23 -20.54 -30.34 4.42
CA ILE A 23 -19.46 -29.74 5.21
C ILE A 23 -18.46 -29.04 4.31
N ALA A 24 -18.02 -29.70 3.23
CA ALA A 24 -17.07 -29.11 2.29
C ALA A 24 -17.64 -27.83 1.67
N ALA A 25 -18.90 -27.85 1.22
CA ALA A 25 -19.57 -26.67 0.67
C ALA A 25 -19.66 -25.52 1.67
N TYR A 26 -20.02 -25.81 2.93
CA TYR A 26 -20.07 -24.80 4.00
C TYR A 26 -18.71 -24.14 4.23
N PHE A 27 -17.64 -24.94 4.37
CA PHE A 27 -16.30 -24.40 4.55
C PHE A 27 -15.78 -23.67 3.32
N SER A 28 -16.03 -24.16 2.11
CA SER A 28 -15.64 -23.48 0.87
C SER A 28 -16.33 -22.13 0.72
N TYR A 29 -17.61 -22.04 1.08
CA TYR A 29 -18.35 -20.78 1.10
C TYR A 29 -17.75 -19.79 2.11
N HIS A 30 -17.54 -20.22 3.36
CA HIS A 30 -16.96 -19.36 4.40
C HIS A 30 -15.50 -18.99 4.17
N LEU A 31 -14.73 -19.82 3.45
CA LEU A 31 -13.37 -19.49 3.01
C LEU A 31 -13.35 -18.30 2.05
N VAL A 32 -14.42 -18.12 1.29
CA VAL A 32 -14.58 -17.06 0.30
C VAL A 32 -15.21 -15.81 0.93
N GLU A 33 -16.37 -15.96 1.58
CA GLU A 33 -17.19 -14.83 2.06
C GLU A 33 -16.89 -14.41 3.51
N GLY A 34 -16.02 -15.11 4.22
CA GLY A 34 -15.68 -14.77 5.60
C GLY A 34 -14.80 -13.53 5.73
N ASP A 35 -14.90 -12.83 6.87
CA ASP A 35 -14.03 -11.70 7.24
C ASP A 35 -12.53 -12.05 7.29
N ARG A 36 -12.22 -13.35 7.41
CA ARG A 36 -10.86 -13.91 7.37
C ARG A 36 -10.64 -14.81 6.16
N GLY A 37 -11.49 -14.68 5.15
CA GLY A 37 -11.41 -15.43 3.91
C GLY A 37 -10.31 -14.94 2.98
N LEU A 38 -10.19 -15.62 1.83
CA LEU A 38 -9.16 -15.33 0.83
C LEU A 38 -9.25 -13.90 0.29
N PHE A 39 -10.46 -13.42 0.02
CA PHE A 39 -10.66 -12.06 -0.49
C PHE A 39 -10.28 -10.98 0.54
N ALA A 40 -10.58 -11.21 1.82
CA ALA A 40 -10.17 -10.30 2.89
C ALA A 40 -8.64 -10.23 3.00
N TYR A 41 -7.97 -11.39 2.91
CA TYR A 41 -6.51 -11.47 2.88
C TYR A 41 -5.92 -10.69 1.71
N LEU A 42 -6.42 -10.90 0.48
CA LEU A 42 -5.94 -10.19 -0.71
C LEU A 42 -6.16 -8.68 -0.62
N LYS A 43 -7.32 -8.25 -0.10
CA LYS A 43 -7.63 -6.83 0.11
C LYS A 43 -6.68 -6.21 1.14
N LEU A 44 -6.44 -6.89 2.25
CA LEU A 44 -5.52 -6.42 3.28
C LEU A 44 -4.09 -6.32 2.75
N GLN A 45 -3.63 -7.33 2.01
CA GLN A 45 -2.31 -7.30 1.39
C GLN A 45 -2.16 -6.12 0.42
N HIS A 46 -3.21 -5.83 -0.37
CA HIS A 46 -3.22 -4.68 -1.26
C HIS A 46 -3.16 -3.36 -0.48
N GLN A 47 -3.89 -3.23 0.63
CA GLN A 47 -3.84 -2.06 1.50
C GLN A 47 -2.46 -1.85 2.12
N ILE A 48 -1.82 -2.93 2.58
CA ILE A 48 -0.44 -2.88 3.10
C ILE A 48 0.51 -2.39 2.01
N ASN A 49 0.46 -2.98 0.82
CA ASN A 49 1.34 -2.58 -0.28
C ASN A 49 1.14 -1.11 -0.68
N LYS A 50 -0.12 -0.64 -0.67
CA LYS A 50 -0.43 0.78 -0.96
C LYS A 50 0.12 1.70 0.13
N ALA A 51 -0.11 1.38 1.39
CA ALA A 51 0.39 2.18 2.52
C ALA A 51 1.92 2.22 2.54
N GLU A 52 2.58 1.11 2.25
CA GLU A 52 4.04 1.03 2.15
C GLU A 52 4.57 1.91 1.00
N ALA A 53 3.90 1.92 -0.15
CA ALA A 53 4.28 2.79 -1.25
C ALA A 53 4.14 4.28 -0.89
N GLU A 54 3.04 4.67 -0.23
CA GLU A 54 2.82 6.04 0.24
C GLU A 54 3.84 6.45 1.31
N TYR A 55 4.17 5.51 2.21
CA TYR A 55 5.22 5.70 3.22
C TYR A 55 6.58 5.96 2.58
N GLN A 56 6.98 5.16 1.58
CA GLN A 56 8.27 5.31 0.92
C GLN A 56 8.42 6.67 0.23
N VAL A 57 7.38 7.15 -0.45
CA VAL A 57 7.41 8.48 -1.08
C VAL A 57 7.61 9.57 -0.03
N THR A 58 6.83 9.52 1.05
CA THR A 58 6.90 10.52 2.12
C THR A 58 8.23 10.47 2.85
N GLU A 59 8.78 9.27 3.07
CA GLU A 59 10.08 9.08 3.72
C GLU A 59 11.23 9.63 2.88
N MET A 60 11.18 9.43 1.56
CA MET A 60 12.16 10.01 0.64
C MET A 60 12.12 11.54 0.67
N GLU A 61 10.93 12.14 0.70
CA GLU A 61 10.78 13.58 0.82
C GLU A 61 11.30 14.08 2.17
N ARG A 62 10.95 13.40 3.27
CA ARG A 62 11.45 13.72 4.61
C ARG A 62 12.97 13.69 4.65
N ALA A 63 13.59 12.62 4.16
CA ALA A 63 15.04 12.47 4.13
C ALA A 63 15.73 13.56 3.29
N ARG A 64 15.13 13.94 2.14
CA ARG A 64 15.62 15.05 1.31
C ARG A 64 15.58 16.38 2.05
N LEU A 65 14.46 16.67 2.73
CA LEU A 65 14.30 17.89 3.50
C LEU A 65 15.23 17.91 4.72
N GLU A 66 15.36 16.80 5.43
CA GLU A 66 16.30 16.66 6.56
C GLU A 66 17.73 16.92 6.13
N LYS A 67 18.15 16.38 4.98
CA LYS A 67 19.49 16.65 4.43
C LYS A 67 19.68 18.15 4.15
N ARG A 68 18.72 18.81 3.49
CA ARG A 68 18.76 20.26 3.24
C ARG A 68 18.81 21.05 4.54
N VAL A 69 17.95 20.74 5.51
CA VAL A 69 17.97 21.40 6.81
C VAL A 69 19.33 21.22 7.49
N SER A 70 19.92 20.02 7.43
CA SER A 70 21.22 19.74 8.03
C SER A 70 22.35 20.59 7.46
N LEU A 71 22.30 20.89 6.15
CA LEU A 71 23.25 21.75 5.44
C LEU A 71 23.02 23.25 5.70
N LEU A 72 21.93 23.65 6.34
CA LEU A 72 21.70 25.04 6.78
C LEU A 72 21.93 25.24 8.27
N ARG A 73 22.38 24.21 8.99
CA ARG A 73 22.67 24.32 10.42
C ARG A 73 23.98 25.07 10.64
N PRO A 74 24.09 25.93 11.67
CA PRO A 74 25.32 26.66 11.96
C PRO A 74 26.56 25.77 12.10
N GLU A 75 26.39 24.54 12.60
CA GLU A 75 27.47 23.59 12.82
C GLU A 75 27.96 22.90 11.53
N ASN A 76 27.18 22.93 10.45
CA ASN A 76 27.50 22.29 9.17
C ASN A 76 26.88 23.07 7.98
N LEU A 77 27.11 24.39 7.97
CA LEU A 77 26.52 25.31 7.01
C LEU A 77 27.22 25.21 5.66
N ASP A 78 26.45 24.91 4.62
CA ASP A 78 26.86 24.98 3.24
C ASP A 78 26.56 26.39 2.68
N LEU A 79 27.62 27.11 2.31
CA LEU A 79 27.53 28.50 1.83
C LEU A 79 26.89 28.60 0.45
N ASP A 80 27.17 27.66 -0.44
CA ASP A 80 26.61 27.66 -1.80
C ASP A 80 25.09 27.45 -1.71
N MET A 81 24.66 26.51 -0.85
CA MET A 81 23.23 26.26 -0.64
C MET A 81 22.55 27.43 0.09
N LEU A 82 23.23 28.11 1.00
CA LEU A 82 22.71 29.34 1.63
C LEU A 82 22.51 30.44 0.59
N GLU A 83 23.49 30.64 -0.30
CA GLU A 83 23.43 31.63 -1.36
C GLU A 83 22.31 31.35 -2.35
N GLU A 84 22.14 30.08 -2.78
CA GLU A 84 21.02 29.64 -3.59
C GLU A 84 19.68 29.98 -2.92
N ARG A 85 19.52 29.68 -1.62
CA ARG A 85 18.29 30.01 -0.88
C ARG A 85 18.08 31.51 -0.69
N ALA A 86 19.14 32.29 -0.49
CA ALA A 86 19.07 33.75 -0.41
C ALA A 86 18.60 34.36 -1.75
N ARG A 87 19.09 33.82 -2.88
CA ARG A 87 18.63 34.21 -4.22
C ARG A 87 17.16 33.80 -4.44
N GLU A 88 16.80 32.55 -4.17
CA GLU A 88 15.44 32.04 -4.42
C GLU A 88 14.37 32.67 -3.53
N VAL A 89 14.64 32.86 -2.23
CA VAL A 89 13.62 33.31 -1.26
C VAL A 89 13.60 34.82 -1.11
N LEU A 90 14.78 35.45 -1.05
CA LEU A 90 14.91 36.88 -0.78
C LEU A 90 15.14 37.70 -2.05
N GLY A 91 15.34 37.06 -3.20
CA GLY A 91 15.60 37.74 -4.46
C GLY A 91 16.93 38.49 -4.47
N LEU A 92 17.88 38.10 -3.61
CA LEU A 92 19.19 38.75 -3.53
C LEU A 92 20.04 38.36 -4.74
N ALA A 93 20.73 39.33 -5.32
CA ALA A 93 21.70 39.13 -6.39
C ALA A 93 22.83 40.15 -6.22
N HIS A 94 24.03 39.84 -6.72
CA HIS A 94 25.14 40.78 -6.73
C HIS A 94 24.83 41.91 -7.74
N PRO A 95 25.27 43.16 -7.48
CA PRO A 95 25.08 44.28 -8.42
C PRO A 95 25.56 44.03 -9.86
N ASP A 96 26.50 43.09 -10.04
CA ASP A 96 27.14 42.77 -11.33
C ASP A 96 26.56 41.51 -12.00
N GLU A 97 25.49 40.94 -11.45
CA GLU A 97 24.88 39.70 -11.95
C GLU A 97 23.65 39.94 -12.83
N ILE A 98 23.48 39.09 -13.84
CA ILE A 98 22.33 39.11 -14.75
C ILE A 98 21.41 37.95 -14.38
N VAL A 99 20.17 38.26 -14.00
CA VAL A 99 19.13 37.26 -13.72
C VAL A 99 18.38 36.92 -15.01
N ILE A 100 18.34 35.65 -15.37
CA ILE A 100 17.59 35.14 -16.52
C ILE A 100 16.38 34.38 -15.99
N TYR A 101 15.18 34.84 -16.32
CA TYR A 101 13.94 34.13 -16.00
C TYR A 101 13.61 33.16 -17.15
N GLU A 102 13.48 31.87 -16.85
CA GLU A 102 12.95 30.90 -17.81
C GLU A 102 11.44 31.09 -17.97
N ASN A 103 10.98 31.26 -19.21
CA ASN A 103 9.55 31.34 -19.53
C ASN A 103 8.97 29.92 -19.54
N PRO A 104 7.98 29.59 -18.68
CA PRO A 104 7.46 28.22 -18.55
C PRO A 104 6.60 27.74 -19.75
N GLU A 105 6.40 28.55 -20.79
CA GLU A 105 5.55 28.21 -21.95
C GLU A 105 6.28 27.56 -23.15
N LYS A 106 7.39 26.83 -22.94
CA LYS A 106 7.99 25.98 -23.98
C LYS A 106 8.31 24.59 -23.49
#